data_AF-A0A377E503-F1
#
_entry.id   AF-A0A377E503-F1
#
_cell.length_a   1.000
_cell.length_b   1.000
_cell.length_c   1.000
_cell.angle_alpha   90.00
_cell.angle_beta   90.00
_cell.angle_gamma   90.00
#
_symmetry.space_group_name_H-M   'P 1'
#
loop_
_entity.id
_entity.type
_entity.pdbx_description
1 polymer ?
#
loop_
_entity_poly.entity_id
_entity_poly.type
_entity_poly.pdbx_seq_one_letter_code
_entity_poly.pdbx_strand_id
1 'polypeptide(L)'
;MITKIYITSDFLMTKEKEQFSNVKWLYELLKRPLESCTGLDSSIFTSSLTAVDKFSRIAFFKNSSIELDIHKTQFYYDDEVINDNSLSYLTKFIDKKTLIVGYELSEQTRRLLSKAGINYIDIWLHPVRFLDDVLFGFSSNNEEIFNKLNNFYYPTETYWMYADRLRIGAFKGWKRVIDNIKVKPNSALFVGQTLEDKAVCKNGNMLNLLDFKKEFEQLGSQYSKVYYSRHPFLKTEDQHIIKYVESCSFASVIDIPTYHLLSHPNIAKVVTISSSVATEAKYFDKETEFLYRPVFNESNKFDIRSYIPIFQDFMTSHFWSVILSPIVETKPCAKIEFIHKKDKIRDMLGFYWSYKQIDKIEHMRNWLLAVDRKLQNYISGSLNKTLPKMPVTETNQVKIVIKNKSEKNSLDGLSLIKKKIDKAEVVSFDIFDTLLVRDLDVPNDIFDLMHDKAAKLIGTPITSFREERFNARKLVVNSPGEEITIDQRYQALCNKLNIKKNIANKLTALELEYEFLFCRKRDAGFELYQYAKKRGKKVIITSDIFFKKDFIEKLLIKNGLC
;
A
#
# COMPACT_ATOMS: atom_id res chain seq x y z
N MET A 1 -21.45 19.43 29.23
CA MET A 1 -20.01 19.25 29.00
C MET A 1 -19.71 17.78 28.85
N ILE A 2 -18.82 17.44 27.91
CA ILE A 2 -18.33 16.08 27.67
C ILE A 2 -17.38 15.67 28.80
N THR A 3 -17.43 14.41 29.20
CA THR A 3 -16.60 13.83 30.27
C THR A 3 -15.82 12.60 29.83
N LYS A 4 -16.10 12.06 28.64
CA LYS A 4 -15.46 10.86 28.11
C LYS A 4 -15.35 10.92 26.60
N ILE A 5 -14.28 10.35 26.05
CA ILE A 5 -14.09 10.23 24.60
C ILE A 5 -13.98 8.75 24.23
N TYR A 6 -14.82 8.32 23.29
CA TYR A 6 -14.67 7.03 22.63
C TYR A 6 -14.16 7.22 21.22
N ILE A 7 -13.11 6.48 20.88
CA ILE A 7 -12.62 6.33 19.52
C ILE A 7 -13.16 5.01 18.98
N THR A 8 -13.80 5.07 17.82
CA THR A 8 -14.52 3.92 17.25
C THR A 8 -14.45 3.90 15.73
N SER A 9 -14.77 2.77 15.15
CA SER A 9 -15.22 2.65 13.76
C SER A 9 -16.75 2.50 13.75
N ASP A 10 -17.36 2.30 12.59
CA ASP A 10 -18.79 2.00 12.53
C ASP A 10 -19.17 0.70 13.26
N PHE A 11 -19.60 0.82 14.51
CA PHE A 11 -19.90 -0.30 15.40
C PHE A 11 -21.28 -0.94 15.17
N LEU A 12 -22.14 -0.34 14.34
CA LEU A 12 -23.46 -0.89 13.99
C LEU A 12 -23.43 -1.61 12.64
N MET A 13 -22.86 -0.99 11.60
CA MET A 13 -22.85 -1.55 10.25
C MET A 13 -21.66 -2.50 10.01
N THR A 14 -20.47 -2.20 10.55
CA THR A 14 -19.24 -2.93 10.20
C THR A 14 -19.00 -4.12 11.11
N LYS A 15 -18.51 -5.25 10.59
CA LYS A 15 -18.15 -6.44 11.41
C LYS A 15 -16.93 -6.20 12.31
N GLU A 16 -16.85 -6.93 13.42
CA GLU A 16 -15.87 -6.71 14.51
C GLU A 16 -14.41 -6.74 14.09
N LYS A 17 -14.05 -7.68 13.20
CA LYS A 17 -12.68 -7.77 12.69
C LYS A 17 -12.24 -6.49 11.99
N GLU A 18 -13.10 -5.95 11.12
CA GLU A 18 -12.82 -4.70 10.40
C GLU A 18 -12.88 -3.50 11.34
N GLN A 19 -13.80 -3.52 12.32
CA GLN A 19 -13.84 -2.49 13.36
C GLN A 19 -12.51 -2.39 14.09
N PHE A 20 -11.99 -3.53 14.56
CA PHE A 20 -10.73 -3.60 15.29
C PHE A 20 -9.53 -3.12 14.44
N SER A 21 -9.49 -3.52 13.16
CA SER A 21 -8.44 -3.10 12.22
C SER A 21 -8.42 -1.57 12.06
N ASN A 22 -9.59 -0.95 11.89
CA ASN A 22 -9.71 0.49 11.65
C ASN A 22 -9.51 1.31 12.93
N VAL A 23 -10.08 0.88 14.06
CA VAL A 23 -10.00 1.66 15.30
C VAL A 23 -8.60 1.64 15.91
N LYS A 24 -7.81 0.57 15.68
CA LYS A 24 -6.50 0.41 16.30
C LYS A 24 -5.54 1.54 15.95
N TRP A 25 -5.34 1.81 14.66
CA TRP A 25 -4.43 2.88 14.23
C TRP A 25 -5.00 4.26 14.58
N LEU A 26 -6.32 4.44 14.47
CA LEU A 26 -6.97 5.71 14.77
C LEU A 26 -6.81 6.06 16.26
N TYR A 27 -6.99 5.07 17.15
CA TYR A 27 -6.77 5.24 18.58
C TYR A 27 -5.33 5.65 18.90
N GLU A 28 -4.34 4.94 18.39
CA GLU A 28 -2.92 5.26 18.63
C GLU A 28 -2.55 6.66 18.11
N LEU A 29 -3.14 7.08 16.99
CA LEU A 29 -2.90 8.39 16.41
C LEU A 29 -3.56 9.52 17.22
N LEU A 30 -4.79 9.33 17.69
CA LEU A 30 -5.61 10.40 18.25
C LEU A 30 -5.60 10.46 19.79
N LYS A 31 -5.27 9.36 20.48
CA LYS A 31 -5.28 9.31 21.96
C LYS A 31 -4.48 10.46 22.57
N ARG A 32 -3.19 10.56 22.21
CA ARG A 32 -2.29 11.57 22.76
C ARG A 32 -2.78 12.99 22.51
N PRO A 33 -3.11 13.41 21.27
CA PRO A 33 -3.51 14.79 21.04
C PRO A 33 -4.85 15.15 21.72
N LEU A 34 -5.81 14.22 21.78
CA LEU A 34 -7.09 14.39 22.48
C LEU A 34 -6.90 14.55 23.99
N GLU A 35 -6.21 13.60 24.63
CA GLU A 35 -5.97 13.61 26.07
C GLU A 35 -5.16 14.84 26.50
N SER A 36 -4.18 15.26 25.70
CA SER A 36 -3.32 16.40 26.03
C SER A 36 -4.08 17.73 26.06
N CYS A 37 -5.02 17.94 25.12
CA CYS A 37 -5.76 19.20 25.05
C CYS A 37 -6.99 19.23 25.96
N THR A 38 -7.66 18.10 26.20
CA THR A 38 -8.91 18.04 26.99
C THR A 38 -8.70 17.61 28.43
N GLY A 39 -7.62 16.87 28.74
CA GLY A 39 -7.45 16.19 30.03
C GLY A 39 -8.43 15.04 30.26
N LEU A 40 -9.22 14.63 29.25
CA LEU A 40 -10.17 13.52 29.34
C LEU A 40 -9.55 12.24 28.81
N ASP A 41 -9.81 11.12 29.49
CA ASP A 41 -9.38 9.80 29.04
C ASP A 41 -10.06 9.39 27.72
N SER A 42 -9.25 8.90 26.79
CA SER A 42 -9.73 8.34 25.52
C SER A 42 -9.67 6.81 25.54
N SER A 43 -10.75 6.16 25.12
CA SER A 43 -10.84 4.69 25.09
C SER A 43 -11.45 4.17 23.80
N ILE A 44 -11.14 2.92 23.44
CA ILE A 44 -11.69 2.26 22.26
C ILE A 44 -13.11 1.77 22.56
N PHE A 45 -14.04 2.04 21.63
CA PHE A 45 -15.37 1.44 21.64
C PHE A 45 -15.56 0.56 20.40
N THR A 46 -15.92 -0.71 20.59
CA THR A 46 -16.23 -1.67 19.52
C THR A 46 -17.35 -2.59 19.97
N SER A 47 -18.03 -3.23 19.02
CA SER A 47 -18.94 -4.32 19.37
C SER A 47 -18.20 -5.61 19.72
N SER A 48 -18.89 -6.54 20.40
CA SER A 48 -18.45 -7.93 20.58
C SER A 48 -19.60 -8.93 20.43
N LEU A 49 -19.32 -10.05 19.75
CA LEU A 49 -20.22 -11.20 19.66
C LEU A 49 -20.08 -12.14 20.86
N THR A 50 -18.94 -12.10 21.56
CA THR A 50 -18.58 -13.07 22.60
C THR A 50 -18.44 -12.47 24.00
N ALA A 51 -17.99 -11.21 24.10
CA ALA A 51 -17.79 -10.55 25.39
C ALA A 51 -19.12 -9.99 25.91
N VAL A 52 -19.58 -10.51 27.05
CA VAL A 52 -20.89 -10.19 27.65
C VAL A 52 -20.93 -8.77 28.22
N ASP A 53 -19.78 -8.23 28.60
CA ASP A 53 -19.59 -6.88 29.14
C ASP A 53 -19.49 -5.79 28.05
N LYS A 54 -19.37 -6.18 26.77
CA LYS A 54 -19.26 -5.27 25.64
C LYS A 54 -20.59 -5.08 24.92
N PHE A 55 -20.65 -4.05 24.08
CA PHE A 55 -21.82 -3.77 23.25
C PHE A 55 -22.06 -4.89 22.25
N SER A 56 -23.25 -5.50 22.29
CA SER A 56 -23.63 -6.58 21.37
C SER A 56 -24.53 -6.06 20.25
N ARG A 57 -24.08 -6.17 19.00
CA ARG A 57 -24.92 -5.85 17.83
C ARG A 57 -26.14 -6.75 17.74
N ILE A 58 -26.00 -8.04 18.09
CA ILE A 58 -27.13 -8.98 18.10
C ILE A 58 -28.22 -8.48 19.04
N ALA A 59 -27.85 -8.13 20.28
CA ALA A 59 -28.81 -7.60 21.25
C ALA A 59 -29.42 -6.27 20.79
N PHE A 60 -28.60 -5.37 20.25
CA PHE A 60 -29.05 -4.09 19.71
C PHE A 60 -30.11 -4.26 18.61
N PHE A 61 -29.82 -5.06 17.58
CA PHE A 61 -30.74 -5.26 16.45
C PHE A 61 -31.98 -6.09 16.85
N LYS A 62 -31.82 -7.09 17.74
CA LYS A 62 -32.93 -7.89 18.25
C LYS A 62 -33.99 -7.05 18.98
N ASN A 63 -33.59 -5.98 19.68
CA ASN A 63 -34.55 -5.07 20.34
C ASN A 63 -35.48 -4.32 19.36
N SER A 64 -35.10 -4.24 18.08
CA SER A 64 -35.93 -3.73 16.98
C SER A 64 -36.41 -4.83 16.04
N SER A 65 -36.39 -6.09 16.47
CA SER A 65 -36.81 -7.26 15.67
C SER A 65 -36.04 -7.41 14.35
N ILE A 66 -34.79 -6.92 14.29
CA ILE A 66 -33.91 -7.08 13.14
C ILE A 66 -32.97 -8.25 13.38
N GLU A 67 -32.93 -9.19 12.45
CA GLU A 67 -31.98 -10.29 12.46
C GLU A 67 -30.65 -9.83 11.85
N LEU A 68 -29.59 -9.87 12.66
CA LEU A 68 -28.25 -9.49 12.21
C LEU A 68 -27.60 -10.65 11.45
N ASP A 69 -27.23 -10.41 10.19
CA ASP A 69 -26.31 -11.28 9.46
C ASP A 69 -24.87 -10.99 9.90
N ILE A 70 -24.33 -11.87 10.75
CA ILE A 70 -22.97 -11.74 11.31
C ILE A 70 -21.86 -12.00 10.27
N HIS A 71 -22.19 -12.59 9.12
CA HIS A 71 -21.20 -12.93 8.10
C HIS A 71 -20.96 -11.79 7.12
N LYS A 72 -21.89 -10.83 7.00
CA LYS A 72 -21.70 -9.63 6.19
C LYS A 72 -20.63 -8.72 6.78
N THR A 73 -19.69 -8.31 5.92
CA THR A 73 -18.68 -7.28 6.26
C THR A 73 -19.33 -5.96 6.63
N GLN A 74 -20.31 -5.54 5.83
CA GLN A 74 -21.13 -4.36 6.04
C GLN A 74 -22.60 -4.80 6.08
N PHE A 75 -23.20 -4.77 7.27
CA PHE A 75 -24.59 -5.10 7.48
C PHE A 75 -25.45 -3.86 7.28
N TYR A 76 -26.11 -3.76 6.13
CA TYR A 76 -27.11 -2.73 5.92
C TYR A 76 -28.30 -2.94 6.86
N TYR A 77 -28.75 -1.85 7.46
CA TYR A 77 -30.01 -1.77 8.17
C TYR A 77 -30.70 -0.44 7.82
N ASP A 78 -32.02 -0.45 7.92
CA ASP A 78 -32.84 0.75 7.86
C ASP A 78 -32.90 1.35 9.27
N ASP A 79 -32.46 2.59 9.44
CA ASP A 79 -32.44 3.26 10.74
C ASP A 79 -33.83 3.75 11.19
N GLU A 80 -34.78 3.90 10.27
CA GLU A 80 -36.15 4.34 10.59
C GLU A 80 -36.93 3.28 11.39
N VAL A 81 -36.59 1.99 11.19
CA VAL A 81 -37.20 0.88 11.95
C VAL A 81 -36.56 0.65 13.32
N ILE A 82 -35.46 1.36 13.65
CA ILE A 82 -34.80 1.24 14.95
C ILE A 82 -35.61 1.97 16.02
N ASN A 83 -36.18 1.18 16.92
CA ASN A 83 -37.08 1.66 17.98
C ASN A 83 -36.34 2.10 19.26
N ASP A 84 -37.11 2.61 20.21
CA ASP A 84 -36.59 3.15 21.48
C ASP A 84 -35.94 2.09 22.37
N ASN A 85 -36.25 0.80 22.22
CA ASN A 85 -35.61 -0.27 22.99
C ASN A 85 -34.15 -0.46 22.54
N SER A 86 -33.89 -0.42 21.23
CA SER A 86 -32.53 -0.46 20.67
C SER A 86 -31.73 0.79 21.05
N LEU A 87 -32.33 1.98 20.97
CA LEU A 87 -31.69 3.22 21.40
C LEU A 87 -31.41 3.24 22.91
N SER A 88 -32.36 2.80 23.73
CA SER A 88 -32.18 2.66 25.18
C SER A 88 -31.03 1.70 25.50
N TYR A 89 -30.92 0.58 24.77
CA TYR A 89 -29.79 -0.33 24.90
C TYR A 89 -28.46 0.34 24.55
N LEU A 90 -28.38 1.09 23.45
CA LEU A 90 -27.18 1.85 23.07
C LEU A 90 -26.75 2.83 24.18
N THR A 91 -27.70 3.57 24.76
CA THR A 91 -27.41 4.58 25.79
C THR A 91 -26.89 4.01 27.12
N LYS A 92 -27.02 2.69 27.36
CA LYS A 92 -26.39 2.02 28.50
C LYS A 92 -24.87 1.93 28.37
N PHE A 93 -24.36 2.00 27.14
CA PHE A 93 -22.92 1.89 26.85
C PHE A 93 -22.29 3.23 26.47
N ILE A 94 -23.06 4.11 25.83
CA ILE A 94 -22.62 5.44 25.39
C ILE A 94 -23.63 6.47 25.90
N ASP A 95 -23.25 7.24 26.91
CA ASP A 95 -24.10 8.29 27.46
C ASP A 95 -23.99 9.61 26.66
N LYS A 96 -24.87 10.57 26.95
CA LYS A 96 -24.88 11.90 26.31
C LYS A 96 -23.67 12.78 26.66
N LYS A 97 -22.89 12.40 27.68
CA LYS A 97 -21.65 13.09 28.08
C LYS A 97 -20.43 12.48 27.41
N THR A 98 -20.63 11.52 26.50
CA THR A 98 -19.57 10.87 25.75
C THR A 98 -19.49 11.48 24.34
N LEU A 99 -18.29 11.86 23.92
CA LEU A 99 -17.99 12.22 22.54
C LEU A 99 -17.56 10.96 21.77
N ILE A 100 -18.16 10.73 20.61
CA ILE A 100 -17.72 9.70 19.66
C ILE A 100 -16.78 10.34 18.64
N VAL A 101 -15.55 9.84 18.53
CA VAL A 101 -14.65 10.10 17.39
C VAL A 101 -14.64 8.84 16.52
N GLY A 102 -15.43 8.87 15.46
CA GLY A 102 -15.72 7.74 14.59
C GLY A 102 -14.87 7.74 13.31
N TYR A 103 -14.54 6.54 12.84
CA TYR A 103 -13.97 6.30 11.52
C TYR A 103 -15.01 5.65 10.59
N GLU A 104 -15.30 6.34 9.49
CA GLU A 104 -16.22 5.90 8.43
C GLU A 104 -17.59 5.45 8.93
N LEU A 105 -18.20 6.25 9.81
CA LEU A 105 -19.56 6.00 10.32
C LEU A 105 -20.58 6.12 9.18
N SER A 106 -21.42 5.09 9.02
CA SER A 106 -22.56 5.12 8.11
C SER A 106 -23.53 6.25 8.44
N GLU A 107 -24.23 6.72 7.41
CA GLU A 107 -25.27 7.76 7.57
C GLU A 107 -26.32 7.32 8.61
N GLN A 108 -26.71 6.04 8.60
CA GLN A 108 -27.62 5.43 9.56
C GLN A 108 -27.07 5.48 10.99
N THR A 109 -25.81 5.11 11.21
CA THR A 109 -25.19 5.17 12.54
C THR A 109 -25.18 6.61 13.06
N ARG A 110 -24.86 7.58 12.20
CA ARG A 110 -24.82 9.00 12.54
C ARG A 110 -26.21 9.57 12.84
N ARG A 111 -27.25 9.15 12.13
CA ARG A 111 -28.65 9.48 12.43
C ARG A 111 -29.06 8.95 13.80
N LEU A 112 -28.74 7.70 14.12
CA LEU A 112 -29.05 7.09 15.41
C LEU A 112 -28.30 7.75 16.58
N LEU A 113 -27.00 8.07 16.42
CA LEU A 113 -26.25 8.82 17.42
C LEU A 113 -26.87 10.20 17.68
N SER A 114 -27.29 10.89 16.61
CA SER A 114 -27.97 12.19 16.71
C SER A 114 -29.33 12.06 17.40
N LYS A 115 -30.13 11.04 17.06
CA LYS A 115 -31.41 10.73 17.71
C LYS A 115 -31.24 10.40 19.21
N ALA A 116 -30.13 9.77 19.58
CA ALA A 116 -29.77 9.51 20.97
C ALA A 116 -29.22 10.74 21.72
N GLY A 117 -28.99 11.86 21.04
CA GLY A 117 -28.38 13.07 21.62
C GLY A 117 -26.90 12.89 21.96
N ILE A 118 -26.20 12.03 21.24
CA ILE A 118 -24.77 11.75 21.40
C ILE A 118 -24.00 12.56 20.35
N ASN A 119 -23.04 13.38 20.80
CA ASN A 119 -22.18 14.13 19.91
C ASN A 119 -21.17 13.20 19.24
N TYR A 120 -20.95 13.39 17.94
CA TYR A 120 -19.89 12.68 17.21
C TYR A 120 -19.06 13.62 16.36
N ILE A 121 -17.82 13.22 16.10
CA ILE A 121 -16.98 13.68 15.01
C ILE A 121 -16.69 12.45 14.15
N ASP A 122 -17.02 12.51 12.88
CA ASP A 122 -16.85 11.42 11.94
C ASP A 122 -15.73 11.74 10.95
N ILE A 123 -14.83 10.79 10.77
CA ILE A 123 -13.64 10.90 9.95
C ILE A 123 -13.78 9.91 8.80
N TRP A 124 -13.85 10.44 7.58
CA TRP A 124 -13.86 9.64 6.37
C TRP A 124 -12.59 9.83 5.58
N LEU A 125 -12.14 8.75 4.98
CA LEU A 125 -11.04 8.78 4.05
C LEU A 125 -11.47 9.58 2.78
N HIS A 126 -10.80 10.68 2.44
CA HIS A 126 -11.28 11.64 1.41
C HIS A 126 -11.09 11.18 -0.06
N PRO A 127 -12.07 11.27 -0.97
CA PRO A 127 -11.97 10.70 -2.34
C PRO A 127 -10.67 10.98 -3.12
N VAL A 128 -10.07 12.17 -2.98
CA VAL A 128 -8.79 12.54 -3.60
C VAL A 128 -7.61 11.80 -2.96
N ARG A 129 -6.87 10.99 -3.75
CA ARG A 129 -5.74 10.16 -3.25
C ARG A 129 -4.36 10.52 -3.79
N PHE A 130 -4.29 11.43 -4.76
CA PHE A 130 -3.07 11.73 -5.50
C PHE A 130 -2.19 12.85 -4.90
N LEU A 131 -2.52 13.32 -3.69
CA LEU A 131 -1.73 14.34 -2.97
C LEU A 131 -0.48 13.74 -2.31
N ASP A 132 0.37 14.60 -1.78
CA ASP A 132 1.61 14.22 -1.10
C ASP A 132 1.40 13.34 0.15
N ASP A 133 0.17 13.26 0.68
CA ASP A 133 -0.20 12.35 1.78
C ASP A 133 -1.70 12.04 1.71
N VAL A 134 -2.23 11.35 2.71
CA VAL A 134 -3.64 10.96 2.81
C VAL A 134 -4.48 12.13 3.32
N LEU A 135 -5.49 12.52 2.54
CA LEU A 135 -6.50 13.51 2.92
C LEU A 135 -7.71 12.83 3.57
N PHE A 136 -8.32 13.48 4.56
CA PHE A 136 -9.53 13.03 5.25
C PHE A 136 -10.62 14.10 5.21
N GLY A 137 -11.87 13.68 5.18
CA GLY A 137 -13.03 14.54 5.41
C GLY A 137 -13.49 14.38 6.86
N PHE A 138 -13.81 15.49 7.53
CA PHE A 138 -14.38 15.49 8.88
C PHE A 138 -15.79 16.07 8.87
N SER A 139 -16.67 15.50 9.69
CA SER A 139 -18.02 16.02 9.93
C SER A 139 -18.40 15.86 11.39
N SER A 140 -19.45 16.55 11.83
CA SER A 140 -20.01 16.42 13.18
C SER A 140 -21.51 16.69 13.13
N ASN A 141 -22.29 16.11 14.04
CA ASN A 141 -23.66 16.53 14.28
C ASN A 141 -23.78 17.77 15.18
N ASN A 142 -22.66 18.27 15.70
CA ASN A 142 -22.62 19.52 16.44
C ASN A 142 -22.20 20.65 15.50
N GLU A 143 -23.09 21.62 15.28
CA GLU A 143 -22.87 22.72 14.33
C GLU A 143 -21.70 23.62 14.72
N GLU A 144 -21.46 23.85 16.01
CA GLU A 144 -20.32 24.66 16.48
C GLU A 144 -18.98 23.97 16.20
N ILE A 145 -18.90 22.65 16.43
CA ILE A 145 -17.72 21.85 16.07
C ILE A 145 -17.52 21.89 14.55
N PHE A 146 -18.59 21.65 13.79
CA PHE A 146 -18.54 21.66 12.33
C PHE A 146 -18.03 23.01 11.79
N ASN A 147 -18.53 24.11 12.33
CA ASN A 147 -18.08 25.44 11.95
C ASN A 147 -16.59 25.64 12.25
N LYS A 148 -16.10 25.15 13.39
CA LYS A 148 -14.67 25.23 13.74
C LYS A 148 -13.76 24.33 12.90
N LEU A 149 -14.26 23.24 12.31
CA LEU A 149 -13.48 22.43 11.36
C LEU A 149 -13.02 23.28 10.16
N ASN A 150 -13.79 24.29 9.73
CA ASN A 150 -13.42 25.18 8.63
C ASN A 150 -12.12 25.96 8.86
N ASN A 151 -11.69 26.13 10.11
CA ASN A 151 -10.39 26.76 10.44
C ASN A 151 -9.19 25.93 9.94
N PHE A 152 -9.42 24.65 9.63
CA PHE A 152 -8.42 23.68 9.17
C PHE A 152 -8.71 23.17 7.75
N TYR A 153 -9.58 23.87 7.02
CA TYR A 153 -9.96 23.52 5.66
C TYR A 153 -8.73 23.46 4.74
N TYR A 154 -8.58 22.34 4.06
CA TYR A 154 -7.54 22.15 3.04
C TYR A 154 -8.06 22.65 1.67
N PRO A 155 -7.40 23.65 1.05
CA PRO A 155 -7.96 24.32 -0.12
C PRO A 155 -8.12 23.41 -1.35
N THR A 156 -9.32 23.38 -1.93
CA THR A 156 -9.65 22.57 -3.13
C THR A 156 -8.76 22.93 -4.32
N GLU A 157 -8.32 24.19 -4.47
CA GLU A 157 -7.42 24.64 -5.55
C GLU A 157 -6.12 23.82 -5.64
N THR A 158 -5.64 23.30 -4.51
CA THR A 158 -4.45 22.43 -4.48
C THR A 158 -4.66 21.14 -5.27
N TYR A 159 -5.89 20.64 -5.39
CA TYR A 159 -6.18 19.39 -6.09
C TYR A 159 -5.91 19.53 -7.60
N TRP A 160 -6.28 20.65 -8.21
CA TRP A 160 -5.96 20.95 -9.61
C TRP A 160 -4.45 21.03 -9.83
N MET A 161 -3.72 21.73 -8.95
CA MET A 161 -2.26 21.82 -9.05
C MET A 161 -1.58 20.44 -9.08
N TYR A 162 -2.05 19.51 -8.24
CA TYR A 162 -1.51 18.15 -8.22
C TYR A 162 -1.95 17.33 -9.44
N ALA A 163 -3.20 17.46 -9.87
CA ALA A 163 -3.69 16.79 -11.08
C ALA A 163 -2.93 17.26 -12.33
N ASP A 164 -2.64 18.56 -12.46
CA ASP A 164 -1.83 19.13 -13.52
C ASP A 164 -0.40 18.60 -13.52
N ARG A 165 0.22 18.52 -12.33
CA ARG A 165 1.53 17.87 -12.17
C ARG A 165 1.51 16.44 -12.71
N LEU A 166 0.44 15.67 -12.44
CA LEU A 166 0.32 14.30 -12.94
C LEU A 166 0.10 14.25 -14.46
N ARG A 167 -0.77 15.10 -15.00
CA ARG A 167 -1.01 15.23 -16.44
C ARG A 167 0.28 15.53 -17.19
N ILE A 168 1.01 16.56 -16.76
CA ILE A 168 2.30 16.96 -17.34
C ILE A 168 3.32 15.83 -17.18
N GLY A 169 3.38 15.22 -15.99
CA GLY A 169 4.25 14.08 -15.71
C GLY A 169 4.00 12.88 -16.62
N ALA A 170 2.76 12.68 -17.08
CA ALA A 170 2.39 11.55 -17.92
C ALA A 170 2.96 11.63 -19.34
N PHE A 171 3.20 12.83 -19.90
CA PHE A 171 3.82 13.00 -21.23
C PHE A 171 5.24 13.60 -21.23
N LYS A 172 5.64 14.36 -20.21
CA LYS A 172 7.02 14.91 -20.08
C LYS A 172 7.87 14.25 -19.01
N GLY A 173 7.24 13.71 -17.97
CA GLY A 173 7.91 13.21 -16.77
C GLY A 173 8.77 11.97 -17.01
N TRP A 174 9.15 11.31 -15.93
CA TRP A 174 10.09 10.20 -15.96
C TRP A 174 9.53 8.91 -16.60
N LYS A 175 8.20 8.74 -16.64
CA LYS A 175 7.53 7.54 -17.19
C LYS A 175 7.05 7.68 -18.64
N ARG A 176 6.70 8.89 -19.09
CA ARG A 176 6.20 9.22 -20.44
C ARG A 176 5.29 8.14 -21.03
N VAL A 177 4.15 7.91 -20.38
CA VAL A 177 3.26 6.78 -20.66
C VAL A 177 2.19 7.12 -21.70
N ILE A 178 1.82 8.39 -21.85
CA ILE A 178 0.64 8.80 -22.62
C ILE A 178 0.75 8.39 -24.10
N ASP A 179 1.90 8.63 -24.73
CA ASP A 179 2.10 8.33 -26.15
C ASP A 179 2.03 6.83 -26.48
N ASN A 180 2.21 5.96 -25.48
CA ASN A 180 2.16 4.51 -25.64
C ASN A 180 0.77 3.92 -25.33
N ILE A 181 -0.16 4.73 -24.81
CA ILE A 181 -1.50 4.30 -24.42
C ILE A 181 -2.45 4.50 -25.60
N LYS A 182 -3.07 3.40 -26.06
CA LYS A 182 -4.02 3.45 -27.19
C LYS A 182 -5.44 3.68 -26.69
N VAL A 183 -5.86 4.95 -26.67
CA VAL A 183 -7.23 5.37 -26.36
C VAL A 183 -7.81 6.15 -27.55
N LYS A 184 -9.00 5.76 -28.03
CA LYS A 184 -9.66 6.45 -29.15
C LYS A 184 -10.06 7.88 -28.76
N PRO A 185 -9.94 8.88 -29.65
CA PRO A 185 -10.44 10.24 -29.41
C PRO A 185 -11.92 10.26 -29.00
N ASN A 186 -12.31 11.19 -28.12
CA ASN A 186 -13.68 11.32 -27.61
C ASN A 186 -14.23 10.01 -27.00
N SER A 187 -13.49 9.41 -26.07
CA SER A 187 -13.91 8.21 -25.35
C SER A 187 -14.43 8.54 -23.95
N ALA A 188 -15.34 7.70 -23.45
CA ALA A 188 -15.75 7.69 -22.06
C ALA A 188 -15.03 6.58 -21.29
N LEU A 189 -14.79 6.80 -20.00
CA LEU A 189 -14.25 5.83 -19.06
C LEU A 189 -15.33 5.47 -18.04
N PHE A 190 -15.72 4.21 -17.99
CA PHE A 190 -16.56 3.67 -16.93
C PHE A 190 -15.68 2.96 -15.89
N VAL A 191 -15.77 3.39 -14.63
CA VAL A 191 -14.93 2.86 -13.54
C VAL A 191 -15.74 1.88 -12.71
N GLY A 192 -15.32 0.61 -12.72
CA GLY A 192 -15.85 -0.44 -11.88
C GLY A 192 -15.45 -0.28 -10.41
N GLN A 193 -16.19 -0.94 -9.52
CA GLN A 193 -16.07 -0.82 -8.06
C GLN A 193 -16.17 -2.18 -7.39
N THR A 194 -15.77 -2.30 -6.13
CA THR A 194 -15.92 -3.55 -5.37
C THR A 194 -17.37 -3.86 -5.06
N LEU A 195 -17.69 -5.15 -4.87
CA LEU A 195 -19.06 -5.62 -4.59
C LEU A 195 -19.48 -5.48 -3.11
N GLU A 196 -18.57 -5.12 -2.21
CA GLU A 196 -18.83 -5.04 -0.75
C GLU A 196 -18.67 -3.63 -0.16
N ASP A 197 -18.55 -2.59 -0.99
CA ASP A 197 -18.32 -1.22 -0.49
C ASP A 197 -19.59 -0.60 0.10
N LYS A 198 -19.48 0.08 1.24
CA LYS A 198 -20.60 0.84 1.83
C LYS A 198 -21.11 1.92 0.88
N ALA A 199 -20.23 2.54 0.09
CA ALA A 199 -20.55 3.64 -0.81
C ALA A 199 -21.54 3.25 -1.93
N VAL A 200 -21.64 1.96 -2.23
CA VAL A 200 -22.42 1.42 -3.36
C VAL A 200 -23.67 0.67 -2.90
N CYS A 201 -23.90 0.63 -1.59
CA CYS A 201 -25.06 0.00 -1.00
C CYS A 201 -26.27 0.95 -1.05
N LYS A 202 -27.35 0.51 -1.70
CA LYS A 202 -28.66 1.18 -1.69
C LYS A 202 -29.70 0.20 -1.20
N ASN A 203 -30.30 0.48 -0.05
CA ASN A 203 -31.35 -0.35 0.56
C ASN A 203 -30.94 -1.83 0.70
N GLY A 204 -29.69 -2.09 1.09
CA GLY A 204 -29.13 -3.44 1.23
C GLY A 204 -28.65 -4.10 -0.07
N ASN A 205 -28.91 -3.49 -1.23
CA ASN A 205 -28.44 -3.98 -2.52
C ASN A 205 -27.11 -3.32 -2.90
N MET A 206 -26.13 -4.13 -3.28
CA MET A 206 -24.83 -3.66 -3.75
C MET A 206 -24.92 -3.38 -5.25
N LEU A 207 -24.97 -2.09 -5.60
CA LEU A 207 -25.17 -1.65 -6.97
C LEU A 207 -23.95 -1.96 -7.85
N ASN A 208 -24.21 -2.42 -9.07
CA ASN A 208 -23.20 -2.71 -10.08
C ASN A 208 -23.63 -2.20 -11.46
N LEU A 209 -22.77 -2.38 -12.48
CA LEU A 209 -23.04 -1.86 -13.83
C LEU A 209 -24.38 -2.34 -14.41
N LEU A 210 -24.79 -3.57 -14.10
CA LEU A 210 -26.00 -4.16 -14.68
C LEU A 210 -27.29 -3.53 -14.14
N ASP A 211 -27.21 -2.80 -13.02
CA ASP A 211 -28.33 -2.00 -12.52
C ASP A 211 -28.52 -0.70 -13.33
N PHE A 212 -27.53 -0.35 -14.16
CA PHE A 212 -27.47 0.88 -14.95
C PHE A 212 -27.14 0.62 -16.43
N LYS A 213 -27.71 -0.45 -17.00
CA LYS A 213 -27.48 -0.83 -18.41
C LYS A 213 -27.87 0.29 -19.37
N LYS A 214 -29.00 0.94 -19.12
CA LYS A 214 -29.54 1.99 -19.99
C LYS A 214 -28.59 3.17 -20.07
N GLU A 215 -28.08 3.61 -18.93
CA GLU A 215 -27.12 4.70 -18.79
C GLU A 215 -25.78 4.32 -19.45
N PHE A 216 -25.33 3.07 -19.27
CA PHE A 216 -24.13 2.58 -19.94
C PHE A 216 -24.26 2.53 -21.47
N GLU A 217 -25.40 2.07 -21.98
CA GLU A 217 -25.70 2.03 -23.42
C GLU A 217 -25.83 3.43 -24.01
N GLN A 218 -26.37 4.40 -23.26
CA GLN A 218 -26.43 5.79 -23.66
C GLN A 218 -25.03 6.37 -23.91
N LEU A 219 -24.01 5.99 -23.12
CA LEU A 219 -22.62 6.40 -23.39
C LEU A 219 -22.13 5.92 -24.75
N GLY A 220 -22.56 4.72 -25.18
CA GLY A 220 -22.24 4.17 -26.50
C GLY A 220 -22.78 4.98 -27.67
N SER A 221 -23.84 5.76 -27.46
CA SER A 221 -24.41 6.67 -28.46
C SER A 221 -23.71 8.04 -28.50
N GLN A 222 -23.05 8.45 -27.41
CA GLN A 222 -22.46 9.78 -27.24
C GLN A 222 -20.95 9.81 -27.48
N TYR A 223 -20.27 8.68 -27.25
CA TYR A 223 -18.81 8.58 -27.28
C TYR A 223 -18.34 7.55 -28.29
N SER A 224 -17.16 7.77 -28.86
CA SER A 224 -16.61 6.89 -29.91
C SER A 224 -16.25 5.49 -29.40
N LYS A 225 -15.96 5.40 -28.10
CA LYS A 225 -15.68 4.17 -27.36
C LYS A 225 -15.95 4.39 -25.88
N VAL A 226 -16.45 3.34 -25.22
CA VAL A 226 -16.54 3.28 -23.76
C VAL A 226 -15.52 2.28 -23.25
N TYR A 227 -14.57 2.75 -22.45
CA TYR A 227 -13.60 1.88 -21.79
C TYR A 227 -14.08 1.51 -20.38
N TYR A 228 -14.18 0.22 -20.08
CA TYR A 228 -14.50 -0.24 -18.74
C TYR A 228 -13.21 -0.56 -17.98
N SER A 229 -12.89 0.23 -16.96
CA SER A 229 -11.75 -0.02 -16.06
C SER A 229 -12.22 -0.83 -14.86
N ARG A 230 -11.72 -2.06 -14.76
CA ARG A 230 -12.09 -2.99 -13.70
C ARG A 230 -11.44 -2.62 -12.37
N HIS A 231 -12.14 -2.86 -11.26
CA HIS A 231 -11.54 -2.68 -9.93
C HIS A 231 -10.41 -3.70 -9.68
N PRO A 232 -9.20 -3.29 -9.21
CA PRO A 232 -8.04 -4.18 -9.07
C PRO A 232 -8.23 -5.39 -8.14
N PHE A 233 -9.15 -5.30 -7.18
CA PHE A 233 -9.41 -6.38 -6.22
C PHE A 233 -10.38 -7.45 -6.73
N LEU A 234 -11.11 -7.19 -7.81
CA LEU A 234 -12.03 -8.18 -8.38
C LEU A 234 -11.26 -9.17 -9.26
N LYS A 235 -11.45 -10.47 -9.02
CA LYS A 235 -10.79 -11.55 -9.78
C LYS A 235 -11.76 -12.38 -10.62
N THR A 236 -12.89 -12.79 -10.08
CA THR A 236 -13.86 -13.65 -10.79
C THR A 236 -15.33 -13.30 -10.54
N GLU A 237 -15.62 -12.49 -9.53
CA GLU A 237 -17.00 -12.23 -9.07
C GLU A 237 -17.81 -11.34 -10.04
N ASP A 238 -17.13 -10.58 -10.90
CA ASP A 238 -17.70 -9.65 -11.89
C ASP A 238 -17.69 -10.19 -13.33
N GLN A 239 -17.49 -11.50 -13.53
CA GLN A 239 -17.45 -12.09 -14.88
C GLN A 239 -18.71 -11.81 -15.70
N HIS A 240 -19.87 -11.76 -15.05
CA HIS A 240 -21.14 -11.45 -15.68
C HIS A 240 -21.20 -9.99 -16.18
N ILE A 241 -20.56 -9.06 -15.45
CA ILE A 241 -20.38 -7.65 -15.86
C ILE A 241 -19.45 -7.57 -17.06
N ILE A 242 -18.29 -8.25 -17.01
CA ILE A 242 -17.32 -8.24 -18.12
C ILE A 242 -17.95 -8.81 -19.39
N LYS A 243 -18.66 -9.94 -19.29
CA LYS A 243 -19.37 -10.53 -20.45
C LYS A 243 -20.37 -9.55 -21.06
N TYR A 244 -21.11 -8.80 -20.24
CA TYR A 244 -22.02 -7.77 -20.74
C TYR A 244 -21.26 -6.65 -21.46
N VAL A 245 -20.20 -6.10 -20.85
CA VAL A 245 -19.34 -5.07 -21.48
C VAL A 245 -18.78 -5.54 -22.81
N GLU A 246 -18.29 -6.77 -22.90
CA GLU A 246 -17.72 -7.34 -24.13
C GLU A 246 -18.79 -7.64 -25.20
N SER A 247 -20.05 -7.84 -24.79
CA SER A 247 -21.17 -7.99 -25.73
C SER A 247 -21.55 -6.67 -26.42
N CYS A 248 -21.21 -5.53 -25.83
CA CYS A 248 -21.44 -4.20 -26.40
C CYS A 248 -20.33 -3.82 -27.39
N SER A 249 -20.64 -3.69 -28.68
CA SER A 249 -19.67 -3.32 -29.73
C SER A 249 -18.97 -1.96 -29.49
N PHE A 250 -19.66 -1.02 -28.85
CA PHE A 250 -19.12 0.29 -28.48
C PHE A 250 -18.18 0.25 -27.26
N ALA A 251 -18.12 -0.84 -26.50
CA ALA A 251 -17.37 -0.92 -25.24
C ALA A 251 -16.21 -1.92 -25.30
N SER A 252 -15.26 -1.78 -24.37
CA SER A 252 -14.16 -2.74 -24.16
C SER A 252 -13.54 -2.58 -22.78
N VAL A 253 -13.09 -3.67 -22.18
CA VAL A 253 -12.32 -3.63 -20.93
C VAL A 253 -10.92 -3.03 -21.19
N ILE A 254 -10.44 -2.21 -20.26
CA ILE A 254 -9.10 -1.63 -20.29
C ILE A 254 -8.34 -1.93 -19.00
N ASP A 255 -7.08 -2.33 -19.13
CA ASP A 255 -6.15 -2.58 -18.01
C ASP A 255 -5.00 -1.57 -18.06
N ILE A 256 -5.35 -0.31 -17.79
CA ILE A 256 -4.40 0.80 -17.71
C ILE A 256 -4.61 1.50 -16.37
N PRO A 257 -3.54 1.89 -15.66
CA PRO A 257 -3.68 2.58 -14.39
C PRO A 257 -4.55 3.84 -14.49
N THR A 258 -5.45 4.02 -13.52
CA THR A 258 -6.46 5.07 -13.50
C THR A 258 -5.88 6.46 -13.76
N TYR A 259 -4.83 6.88 -13.04
CA TYR A 259 -4.26 8.21 -13.24
C TYR A 259 -3.64 8.43 -14.63
N HIS A 260 -3.22 7.37 -15.33
CA HIS A 260 -2.78 7.50 -16.71
C HIS A 260 -3.97 7.70 -17.65
N LEU A 261 -5.10 7.03 -17.40
CA LEU A 261 -6.35 7.23 -18.15
C LEU A 261 -6.93 8.63 -17.90
N LEU A 262 -6.96 9.08 -16.65
CA LEU A 262 -7.40 10.44 -16.30
C LEU A 262 -6.49 11.50 -16.93
N SER A 263 -5.19 11.23 -17.03
CA SER A 263 -4.24 12.13 -17.70
C SER A 263 -4.32 12.12 -19.23
N HIS A 264 -5.05 11.16 -19.83
CA HIS A 264 -5.09 11.00 -21.27
C HIS A 264 -6.04 12.02 -21.92
N PRO A 265 -5.62 12.75 -22.97
CA PRO A 265 -6.46 13.79 -23.59
C PRO A 265 -7.72 13.22 -24.25
N ASN A 266 -7.65 12.00 -24.76
CA ASN A 266 -8.78 11.38 -25.47
C ASN A 266 -9.91 10.85 -24.56
N ILE A 267 -9.71 10.79 -23.23
CA ILE A 267 -10.82 10.52 -22.30
C ILE A 267 -11.53 11.86 -22.06
N ALA A 268 -12.80 11.95 -22.43
CA ALA A 268 -13.62 13.14 -22.27
C ALA A 268 -14.46 13.09 -20.99
N LYS A 269 -15.06 11.92 -20.71
CA LYS A 269 -15.97 11.72 -19.58
C LYS A 269 -15.59 10.51 -18.74
N VAL A 270 -15.79 10.62 -17.42
CA VAL A 270 -15.61 9.54 -16.44
C VAL A 270 -16.93 9.29 -15.73
N VAL A 271 -17.41 8.06 -15.80
CA VAL A 271 -18.68 7.62 -15.19
C VAL A 271 -18.40 6.54 -14.17
N THR A 272 -19.07 6.63 -13.02
CA THR A 272 -19.03 5.59 -11.99
C THR A 272 -20.37 5.53 -11.26
N ILE A 273 -20.58 4.49 -10.46
CA ILE A 273 -21.76 4.39 -9.61
C ILE A 273 -21.54 5.22 -8.35
N SER A 274 -20.48 4.92 -7.58
CA SER A 274 -20.10 5.70 -6.39
C SER A 274 -18.58 5.83 -6.16
N SER A 275 -17.73 5.41 -7.10
CA SER A 275 -16.27 5.42 -6.91
C SER A 275 -15.69 6.82 -6.70
N SER A 276 -14.66 6.94 -5.87
CA SER A 276 -13.91 8.19 -5.70
C SER A 276 -13.28 8.71 -6.99
N VAL A 277 -13.06 7.85 -7.98
CA VAL A 277 -12.39 8.20 -9.24
C VAL A 277 -13.16 9.27 -10.02
N ALA A 278 -14.49 9.32 -9.96
CA ALA A 278 -15.23 10.40 -10.59
C ALA A 278 -15.00 11.75 -9.89
N THR A 279 -14.88 11.78 -8.55
CA THR A 279 -14.47 13.00 -7.84
C THR A 279 -13.06 13.43 -8.26
N GLU A 280 -12.13 12.49 -8.38
CA GLU A 280 -10.75 12.77 -8.80
C GLU A 280 -10.68 13.28 -10.24
N ALA A 281 -11.45 12.68 -11.16
CA ALA A 281 -11.45 12.99 -12.59
C ALA A 281 -11.81 14.44 -12.90
N LYS A 282 -12.64 15.08 -12.07
CA LYS A 282 -12.96 16.52 -12.18
C LYS A 282 -11.70 17.37 -12.22
N TYR A 283 -10.70 17.04 -11.41
CA TYR A 283 -9.45 17.79 -11.31
C TYR A 283 -8.50 17.54 -12.50
N PHE A 284 -8.79 16.54 -13.32
CA PHE A 284 -8.08 16.25 -14.58
C PHE A 284 -8.80 16.84 -15.80
N ASP A 285 -9.67 17.83 -15.60
CA ASP A 285 -10.51 18.48 -16.63
C ASP A 285 -11.40 17.49 -17.39
N LYS A 286 -11.96 16.50 -16.69
CA LYS A 286 -12.90 15.53 -17.27
C LYS A 286 -14.32 15.86 -16.87
N GLU A 287 -15.27 15.60 -17.76
CA GLU A 287 -16.68 15.53 -17.38
C GLU A 287 -16.88 14.32 -16.46
N THR A 288 -17.69 14.47 -15.41
CA THR A 288 -17.85 13.43 -14.38
C THR A 288 -19.32 13.14 -14.11
N GLU A 289 -19.68 11.88 -13.97
CA GLU A 289 -21.04 11.47 -13.64
C GLU A 289 -21.05 10.35 -12.59
N PHE A 290 -21.89 10.53 -11.56
CA PHE A 290 -22.23 9.51 -10.57
C PHE A 290 -23.62 8.96 -10.89
N LEU A 291 -23.74 7.65 -11.10
CA LEU A 291 -25.02 6.99 -11.34
C LEU A 291 -25.81 6.75 -10.05
N TYR A 292 -25.15 6.80 -8.88
CA TYR A 292 -25.80 6.79 -7.58
C TYR A 292 -25.50 8.05 -6.77
N ARG A 293 -24.35 8.10 -6.08
CA ARG A 293 -23.93 9.28 -5.30
C ARG A 293 -22.45 9.19 -4.91
N PRO A 294 -21.77 10.32 -4.67
CA PRO A 294 -20.48 10.30 -3.98
C PRO A 294 -20.63 9.81 -2.55
N VAL A 295 -19.52 9.41 -1.93
CA VAL A 295 -19.47 8.99 -0.51
C VAL A 295 -20.02 10.10 0.40
N PHE A 296 -19.47 11.29 0.26
CA PHE A 296 -19.89 12.50 0.97
C PHE A 296 -19.76 13.75 0.08
N ASN A 297 -20.29 14.88 0.56
CA ASN A 297 -20.22 16.18 -0.08
C ASN A 297 -19.14 17.03 0.61
N GLU A 298 -18.19 17.56 -0.16
CA GLU A 298 -17.26 18.59 0.31
C GLU A 298 -18.01 19.93 0.35
N SER A 299 -18.28 20.45 1.55
CA SER A 299 -19.13 21.63 1.72
C SER A 299 -18.96 22.26 3.11
N ASN A 300 -18.95 23.59 3.15
CA ASN A 300 -18.90 24.36 4.40
C ASN A 300 -20.30 24.61 5.00
N LYS A 301 -21.37 24.13 4.35
CA LYS A 301 -22.73 24.20 4.89
C LYS A 301 -22.98 23.02 5.81
N PHE A 302 -23.47 23.28 7.01
CA PHE A 302 -23.84 22.23 7.96
C PHE A 302 -24.93 21.33 7.38
N ASP A 303 -24.60 20.05 7.19
CA ASP A 303 -25.49 19.00 6.72
C ASP A 303 -24.91 17.63 7.10
N ILE A 304 -25.76 16.61 7.24
CA ILE A 304 -25.32 15.26 7.58
C ILE A 304 -24.38 14.65 6.53
N ARG A 305 -24.37 15.12 5.29
CA ARG A 305 -23.43 14.65 4.26
C ARG A 305 -22.31 15.63 3.96
N SER A 306 -22.24 16.76 4.66
CA SER A 306 -21.16 17.73 4.50
C SER A 306 -19.94 17.33 5.31
N TYR A 307 -18.77 17.37 4.67
CA TYR A 307 -17.48 17.11 5.27
C TYR A 307 -16.48 18.21 4.90
N ILE A 308 -15.63 18.57 5.85
CA ILE A 308 -14.53 19.51 5.67
C ILE A 308 -13.24 18.71 5.41
N PRO A 309 -12.53 18.94 4.29
CA PRO A 309 -11.26 18.30 4.00
C PRO A 309 -10.18 18.83 4.94
N ILE A 310 -9.52 17.93 5.67
CA ILE A 310 -8.44 18.23 6.60
C ILE A 310 -7.28 17.29 6.27
N PHE A 311 -6.09 17.86 6.14
CA PHE A 311 -4.90 17.13 5.70
C PHE A 311 -4.18 16.48 6.88
N GLN A 312 -3.33 17.21 7.60
CA GLN A 312 -2.50 16.63 8.67
C GLN A 312 -2.75 17.21 10.06
N ASP A 313 -3.47 18.33 10.16
CA ASP A 313 -3.68 19.07 11.41
C ASP A 313 -4.31 18.22 12.51
N PHE A 314 -5.17 17.27 12.13
CA PHE A 314 -5.90 16.39 13.05
C PHE A 314 -5.02 15.49 13.92
N MET A 315 -3.73 15.36 13.59
CA MET A 315 -2.75 14.63 14.40
C MET A 315 -2.20 15.45 15.58
N THR A 316 -2.59 16.71 15.72
CA THR A 316 -2.02 17.65 16.70
C THR A 316 -3.02 18.03 17.78
N SER A 317 -2.53 18.29 19.00
CA SER A 317 -3.38 18.80 20.09
C SER A 317 -3.99 20.16 19.77
N HIS A 318 -3.34 20.98 18.93
CA HIS A 318 -3.87 22.27 18.51
C HIS A 318 -5.22 22.13 17.80
N PHE A 319 -5.30 21.23 16.82
CA PHE A 319 -6.53 20.95 16.10
C PHE A 319 -7.68 20.61 17.05
N TRP A 320 -7.48 19.61 17.92
CA TRP A 320 -8.50 19.15 18.86
C TRP A 320 -8.85 20.23 19.90
N SER A 321 -7.88 21.00 20.38
CA SER A 321 -8.14 22.11 21.31
C SER A 321 -9.09 23.16 20.71
N VAL A 322 -8.97 23.42 19.41
CA VAL A 322 -9.83 24.39 18.73
C VAL A 322 -11.21 23.81 18.51
N ILE A 323 -11.31 22.64 17.87
CA ILE A 323 -12.61 22.13 17.43
C ILE A 323 -13.48 21.62 18.57
N LEU A 324 -12.89 21.19 19.69
CA LEU A 324 -13.63 20.68 20.84
C LEU A 324 -14.00 21.76 21.87
N SER A 325 -13.42 22.96 21.78
CA SER A 325 -13.71 24.07 22.70
C SER A 325 -15.20 24.40 22.92
N PRO A 326 -16.14 24.14 21.98
CA PRO A 326 -17.57 24.31 22.23
C PRO A 326 -18.19 23.37 23.27
N ILE A 327 -17.64 22.17 23.46
CA ILE A 327 -18.30 21.10 24.22
C ILE A 327 -17.50 20.59 25.43
N VAL A 328 -16.21 20.92 25.49
CA VAL A 328 -15.28 20.56 26.56
C VAL A 328 -14.30 21.71 26.79
N GLU A 329 -13.87 21.87 28.04
CA GLU A 329 -12.79 22.80 28.37
C GLU A 329 -11.46 22.28 27.77
N THR A 330 -10.78 23.15 27.01
CA THR A 330 -9.54 22.79 26.30
C THR A 330 -8.39 23.69 26.68
N LYS A 331 -7.20 23.12 26.80
CA LYS A 331 -5.95 23.86 27.03
C LYS A 331 -5.42 24.45 25.72
N PRO A 332 -4.88 25.68 25.72
CA PRO A 332 -4.15 26.23 24.58
C PRO A 332 -2.98 25.32 24.19
N CYS A 333 -2.90 24.95 22.91
CA CYS A 333 -1.89 24.05 22.39
C CYS A 333 -1.14 24.72 21.23
N ALA A 334 0.19 24.57 21.20
CA ALA A 334 1.04 25.11 20.15
C ALA A 334 0.74 24.46 18.79
N LYS A 335 0.77 25.28 17.73
CA LYS A 335 0.74 24.79 16.34
C LYS A 335 2.07 24.11 16.03
N ILE A 336 2.04 22.83 15.70
CA ILE A 336 3.20 22.03 15.34
C ILE A 336 2.92 21.26 14.05
N GLU A 337 3.97 20.90 13.32
CA GLU A 337 3.87 20.14 12.08
C GLU A 337 5.09 19.25 11.87
N PHE A 338 4.97 18.27 10.97
CA PHE A 338 6.13 17.51 10.53
C PHE A 338 7.09 18.42 9.75
N ILE A 339 8.40 18.28 10.01
CA ILE A 339 9.45 18.96 9.25
C ILE A 339 9.33 18.64 7.74
N HIS A 340 8.99 17.39 7.42
CA HIS A 340 8.66 16.96 6.06
C HIS A 340 7.26 16.36 6.04
N LYS A 341 6.35 16.99 5.29
CA LYS A 341 4.92 16.62 5.30
C LYS A 341 4.61 15.38 4.46
N LYS A 342 5.40 15.07 3.44
CA LYS A 342 5.09 14.02 2.48
C LYS A 342 5.06 12.61 3.10
N ASP A 343 4.05 11.83 2.69
CA ASP A 343 3.82 10.41 2.94
C ASP A 343 3.77 9.99 4.43
N LYS A 344 3.53 10.91 5.38
CA LYS A 344 3.57 10.59 6.81
C LYS A 344 2.47 9.63 7.23
N ILE A 345 1.22 9.94 6.92
CA ILE A 345 0.08 9.06 7.20
C ILE A 345 0.11 7.85 6.25
N ARG A 346 0.52 8.07 5.00
CA ARG A 346 0.66 7.01 4.00
C ARG A 346 1.60 5.90 4.48
N ASP A 347 2.74 6.26 5.04
CA ASP A 347 3.72 5.32 5.60
C ASP A 347 3.17 4.63 6.86
N MET A 348 2.45 5.37 7.73
CA MET A 348 1.82 4.81 8.94
C MET A 348 0.76 3.74 8.61
N LEU A 349 -0.02 3.95 7.56
CA LEU A 349 -1.20 3.12 7.24
C LEU A 349 -0.99 2.18 6.05
N GLY A 350 0.10 2.32 5.29
CA GLY A 350 0.33 1.55 4.06
C GLY A 350 -0.58 1.96 2.90
N PHE A 351 -1.12 3.18 2.92
CA PHE A 351 -2.17 3.67 2.02
C PHE A 351 -1.64 4.16 0.66
N TYR A 352 -0.96 3.30 -0.10
CA TYR A 352 -0.30 3.65 -1.37
C TYR A 352 -1.17 3.46 -2.63
N TRP A 353 -2.51 3.46 -2.54
CA TRP A 353 -3.40 3.13 -3.66
C TRP A 353 -3.03 3.85 -4.96
N SER A 354 -2.64 3.09 -5.98
CA SER A 354 -2.15 3.61 -7.27
C SER A 354 -1.01 4.65 -7.19
N TYR A 355 -0.38 4.80 -6.02
CA TYR A 355 0.62 5.82 -5.75
C TYR A 355 1.96 5.49 -6.42
N LYS A 356 2.31 4.21 -6.50
CA LYS A 356 3.48 3.71 -7.27
C LYS A 356 3.44 4.08 -8.76
N GLN A 357 2.28 4.46 -9.29
CA GLN A 357 2.15 4.91 -10.66
C GLN A 357 2.57 6.36 -10.81
N ILE A 358 2.26 7.20 -9.83
CA ILE A 358 2.39 8.66 -9.86
C ILE A 358 3.57 9.20 -9.05
N ASP A 359 4.10 8.42 -8.11
CA ASP A 359 5.28 8.76 -7.33
C ASP A 359 6.52 7.96 -7.77
N LYS A 360 7.64 8.66 -7.95
CA LYS A 360 8.90 8.08 -8.44
C LYS A 360 9.56 7.20 -7.40
N ILE A 361 9.60 7.63 -6.14
CA ILE A 361 10.28 6.91 -5.05
C ILE A 361 9.51 5.61 -4.79
N GLU A 362 8.20 5.71 -4.67
CA GLU A 362 7.36 4.54 -4.42
C GLU A 362 7.38 3.55 -5.59
N HIS A 363 7.47 4.04 -6.83
CA HIS A 363 7.70 3.15 -7.96
C HIS A 363 9.01 2.38 -7.85
N MET A 364 10.11 3.06 -7.55
CA MET A 364 11.43 2.43 -7.41
C MET A 364 11.38 1.37 -6.30
N ARG A 365 10.77 1.68 -5.16
CA ARG A 365 10.55 0.71 -4.06
C ARG A 365 9.79 -0.53 -4.53
N ASN A 366 8.65 -0.34 -5.22
CA ASN A 366 7.85 -1.46 -5.73
C ASN A 366 8.57 -2.30 -6.78
N TRP A 367 9.35 -1.66 -7.65
CA TRP A 367 10.14 -2.33 -8.66
C TRP A 367 11.22 -3.21 -7.99
N LEU A 368 11.94 -2.68 -7.00
CA LEU A 368 12.93 -3.44 -6.22
C LEU A 368 12.28 -4.64 -5.51
N LEU A 369 11.14 -4.46 -4.83
CA LEU A 369 10.40 -5.56 -4.20
C LEU A 369 9.89 -6.61 -5.20
N ALA A 370 9.54 -6.20 -6.43
CA ALA A 370 9.12 -7.14 -7.46
C ALA A 370 10.28 -7.95 -8.03
N VAL A 371 11.47 -7.34 -8.14
CA VAL A 371 12.71 -8.04 -8.49
C VAL A 371 13.03 -9.06 -7.41
N ASP A 372 12.99 -8.65 -6.14
CA ASP A 372 13.24 -9.50 -4.98
C ASP A 372 12.31 -10.74 -4.94
N ARG A 373 10.99 -10.55 -5.01
CA ARG A 373 10.02 -11.68 -5.05
C ARG A 373 10.26 -12.65 -6.21
N LYS A 374 10.69 -12.16 -7.37
CA LYS A 374 11.01 -13.03 -8.52
C LYS A 374 12.26 -13.85 -8.24
N LEU A 375 13.26 -13.29 -7.56
CA LEU A 375 14.43 -14.03 -7.10
C LEU A 375 14.03 -15.12 -6.10
N GLN A 376 13.19 -14.81 -5.10
CA GLN A 376 12.69 -15.79 -4.13
C GLN A 376 11.88 -16.93 -4.75
N ASN A 377 11.00 -16.62 -5.70
CA ASN A 377 10.22 -17.65 -6.40
C ASN A 377 11.10 -18.55 -7.28
N TYR A 378 12.18 -18.00 -7.84
CA TYR A 378 13.15 -18.79 -8.60
C TYR A 378 13.93 -19.75 -7.68
N ILE A 379 14.34 -19.28 -6.51
CA ILE A 379 15.05 -20.08 -5.50
C ILE A 379 14.15 -21.20 -4.94
N SER A 380 12.91 -20.88 -4.56
CA SER A 380 11.93 -21.86 -4.03
C SER A 380 11.43 -22.86 -5.08
N GLY A 381 11.25 -22.44 -6.33
CA GLY A 381 10.90 -23.33 -7.45
C GLY A 381 12.00 -24.34 -7.81
N SER A 382 13.27 -24.00 -7.54
CA SER A 382 14.42 -24.89 -7.71
C SER A 382 14.48 -25.98 -6.63
N LEU A 383 14.07 -25.68 -5.39
CA LEU A 383 14.09 -26.63 -4.27
C LEU A 383 13.01 -27.73 -4.39
N ASN A 384 11.89 -27.45 -5.06
CA ASN A 384 10.80 -28.42 -5.25
C ASN A 384 11.03 -29.46 -6.37
N LYS A 385 12.14 -29.37 -7.14
CA LYS A 385 12.46 -30.34 -8.21
C LYS A 385 13.48 -31.42 -7.81
N THR A 386 14.04 -31.38 -6.61
CA THR A 386 15.08 -32.34 -6.20
C THR A 386 15.09 -32.58 -4.69
N LEU A 387 14.17 -33.42 -4.19
CA LEU A 387 14.38 -34.17 -2.95
C LEU A 387 13.73 -35.56 -3.09
N PRO A 388 14.51 -36.66 -3.01
CA PRO A 388 13.95 -37.99 -2.78
C PRO A 388 13.27 -38.01 -1.41
N LYS A 389 12.05 -38.54 -1.31
CA LYS A 389 11.37 -38.75 -0.02
C LYS A 389 12.16 -39.75 0.82
N MET A 390 12.60 -39.33 2.01
CA MET A 390 12.93 -40.26 3.09
C MET A 390 11.64 -40.69 3.80
N PRO A 391 11.55 -41.94 4.29
CA PRO A 391 10.35 -42.44 4.94
C PRO A 391 10.20 -41.77 6.31
N VAL A 392 9.08 -41.07 6.51
CA VAL A 392 8.60 -40.66 7.83
C VAL A 392 7.21 -41.26 7.99
N THR A 393 7.05 -41.95 9.10
CA THR A 393 5.86 -42.65 9.58
C THR A 393 4.63 -41.74 9.65
N GLU A 394 3.47 -42.35 9.39
CA GLU A 394 2.17 -41.74 9.26
C GLU A 394 1.76 -40.89 10.47
N THR A 395 1.18 -39.72 10.21
CA THR A 395 -0.04 -39.27 10.90
C THR A 395 -0.76 -38.19 10.08
N ASN A 396 -2.07 -38.39 9.98
CA ASN A 396 -3.06 -37.75 9.12
C ASN A 396 -2.89 -36.24 8.83
N GLN A 397 -2.85 -35.89 7.53
CA GLN A 397 -3.20 -34.54 7.05
C GLN A 397 -4.22 -34.58 5.90
N VAL A 398 -5.17 -33.67 6.03
CA VAL A 398 -6.24 -33.30 5.11
C VAL A 398 -5.65 -32.77 3.79
N LYS A 399 -6.20 -33.24 2.66
CA LYS A 399 -5.81 -32.83 1.30
C LYS A 399 -6.19 -31.37 1.01
N ILE A 400 -5.20 -30.52 0.72
CA ILE A 400 -5.39 -29.25 0.00
C ILE A 400 -4.80 -29.41 -1.41
N VAL A 401 -5.63 -29.22 -2.43
CA VAL A 401 -5.27 -29.29 -3.84
C VAL A 401 -4.83 -27.91 -4.32
N ILE A 402 -3.56 -27.76 -4.72
CA ILE A 402 -3.05 -26.56 -5.40
C ILE A 402 -2.79 -26.90 -6.88
N LYS A 403 -3.48 -26.20 -7.79
CA LYS A 403 -3.28 -26.28 -9.25
C LYS A 403 -2.17 -25.32 -9.69
N ASN A 404 -1.17 -25.86 -10.39
CA ASN A 404 -0.05 -25.12 -11.00
C ASN A 404 -0.50 -24.25 -12.19
N LYS A 405 -0.05 -22.99 -12.20
CA LYS A 405 -0.03 -22.13 -13.41
C LYS A 405 1.12 -21.12 -13.29
N SER A 406 2.29 -21.42 -13.85
CA SER A 406 3.29 -20.40 -14.28
C SER A 406 4.57 -21.04 -14.86
N GLU A 407 4.58 -21.35 -16.16
CA GLU A 407 5.83 -21.64 -16.90
C GLU A 407 6.02 -20.76 -18.16
N LYS A 408 5.11 -19.82 -18.47
CA LYS A 408 5.10 -19.14 -19.78
C LYS A 408 5.80 -17.77 -19.89
N ASN A 409 6.25 -17.15 -18.79
CA ASN A 409 6.70 -15.74 -18.82
C ASN A 409 8.23 -15.51 -18.82
N SER A 410 9.08 -16.53 -18.73
CA SER A 410 10.55 -16.37 -18.69
C SER A 410 11.24 -16.34 -20.07
N LEU A 411 10.58 -16.85 -21.12
CA LEU A 411 11.17 -17.02 -22.46
C LEU A 411 11.31 -15.72 -23.28
N ASP A 412 10.54 -14.68 -22.99
CA ASP A 412 10.47 -13.49 -23.85
C ASP A 412 11.67 -12.53 -23.67
N GLY A 413 12.16 -12.36 -22.44
CA GLY A 413 13.24 -11.41 -22.12
C GLY A 413 14.63 -11.80 -22.65
N LEU A 414 15.00 -13.08 -22.59
CA LEU A 414 16.30 -13.56 -23.09
C LEU A 414 16.40 -13.46 -24.61
N SER A 415 15.28 -13.65 -25.32
CA SER A 415 15.23 -13.55 -26.77
C SER A 415 15.60 -12.14 -27.27
N LEU A 416 15.18 -11.10 -26.54
CA LEU A 416 15.46 -9.71 -26.87
C LEU A 416 16.93 -9.37 -26.65
N ILE A 417 17.55 -9.89 -25.58
CA ILE A 417 18.97 -9.65 -25.29
C ILE A 417 19.85 -10.36 -26.31
N LYS A 418 19.52 -11.60 -26.71
CA LYS A 418 20.23 -12.32 -27.78
C LYS A 418 20.25 -11.55 -29.10
N LYS A 419 19.13 -10.92 -29.48
CA LYS A 419 19.05 -10.04 -30.67
C LYS A 419 19.98 -8.82 -30.56
N LYS A 420 20.21 -8.29 -29.36
CA LYS A 420 21.18 -7.20 -29.13
C LYS A 420 22.61 -7.71 -29.23
N ILE A 421 22.90 -8.90 -28.68
CA ILE A 421 24.21 -9.57 -28.79
C ILE A 421 24.57 -9.80 -30.27
N ASP A 422 23.63 -10.28 -31.09
CA ASP A 422 23.87 -10.53 -32.51
C ASP A 422 24.39 -9.27 -33.24
N LYS A 423 23.92 -8.08 -32.85
CA LYS A 423 24.27 -6.78 -33.44
C LYS A 423 25.53 -6.13 -32.87
N ALA A 424 26.05 -6.63 -31.74
CA ALA A 424 27.21 -6.06 -31.08
C ALA A 424 28.51 -6.74 -31.53
N GLU A 425 29.63 -6.02 -31.52
CA GLU A 425 30.97 -6.60 -31.73
C GLU A 425 31.61 -7.06 -30.41
N VAL A 426 31.40 -6.27 -29.36
CA VAL A 426 31.88 -6.50 -28.00
C VAL A 426 30.70 -6.59 -27.05
N VAL A 427 30.73 -7.56 -26.13
CA VAL A 427 29.72 -7.74 -25.08
C VAL A 427 30.43 -7.73 -23.74
N SER A 428 30.16 -6.72 -22.92
CA SER A 428 30.61 -6.67 -21.54
C SER A 428 29.57 -7.31 -20.60
N PHE A 429 30.04 -8.09 -19.64
CA PHE A 429 29.23 -8.62 -18.55
C PHE A 429 29.72 -8.09 -17.22
N ASP A 430 28.79 -7.68 -16.37
CA ASP A 430 29.06 -7.54 -14.94
C ASP A 430 29.15 -8.92 -14.28
N ILE A 431 29.75 -8.98 -13.09
CA ILE A 431 29.96 -10.25 -12.36
C ILE A 431 28.76 -10.56 -11.50
N PHE A 432 28.52 -9.79 -10.44
CA PHE A 432 27.49 -10.10 -9.45
C PHE A 432 26.12 -9.64 -9.96
N ASP A 433 25.09 -10.40 -9.61
CA ASP A 433 23.72 -10.24 -10.12
C ASP A 433 23.59 -10.32 -11.65
N THR A 434 24.67 -10.63 -12.37
CA THR A 434 24.72 -10.78 -13.83
C THR A 434 25.21 -12.16 -14.22
N LEU A 435 26.48 -12.50 -13.97
CA LEU A 435 27.06 -13.82 -14.25
C LEU A 435 26.99 -14.76 -13.04
N LEU A 436 27.16 -14.20 -11.85
CA LEU A 436 27.14 -14.90 -10.58
C LEU A 436 26.02 -14.38 -9.70
N VAL A 437 25.47 -15.24 -8.87
CA VAL A 437 24.48 -14.91 -7.84
C VAL A 437 24.87 -15.62 -6.55
N ARG A 438 24.58 -14.98 -5.41
CA ARG A 438 24.70 -15.63 -4.10
C ARG A 438 23.44 -16.43 -3.83
N ASP A 439 23.60 -17.68 -3.42
CA ASP A 439 22.50 -18.58 -3.08
C ASP A 439 21.98 -18.29 -1.67
N LEU A 440 21.49 -17.06 -1.47
CA LEU A 440 21.02 -16.48 -0.22
C LEU A 440 19.78 -15.61 -0.47
N ASP A 441 18.97 -15.39 0.56
CA ASP A 441 17.75 -14.58 0.49
C ASP A 441 18.09 -13.11 0.19
N VAL A 442 19.05 -12.54 0.92
CA VAL A 442 19.76 -11.31 0.53
C VAL A 442 21.28 -11.47 0.63
N PRO A 443 22.09 -10.80 -0.23
CA PRO A 443 23.55 -10.94 -0.25
C PRO A 443 24.25 -10.74 1.11
N ASN A 444 23.69 -9.86 1.95
CA ASN A 444 24.26 -9.55 3.26
C ASN A 444 24.02 -10.66 4.31
N ASP A 445 23.18 -11.66 4.02
CA ASP A 445 22.96 -12.82 4.91
C ASP A 445 24.19 -13.66 5.12
N ILE A 446 25.16 -13.56 4.21
CA ILE A 446 26.47 -14.16 4.36
C ILE A 446 27.13 -13.76 5.69
N PHE A 447 26.89 -12.53 6.16
CA PHE A 447 27.50 -12.02 7.39
C PHE A 447 26.83 -12.57 8.66
N ASP A 448 25.55 -12.93 8.59
CA ASP A 448 24.88 -13.62 9.70
C ASP A 448 25.35 -15.06 9.78
N LEU A 449 25.52 -15.72 8.63
CA LEU A 449 26.05 -17.08 8.55
C LEU A 449 27.52 -17.17 8.99
N MET A 450 28.28 -16.08 8.84
CA MET A 450 29.64 -15.97 9.34
C MET A 450 29.73 -15.60 10.82
N HIS A 451 28.64 -15.14 11.45
CA HIS A 451 28.64 -14.52 12.78
C HIS A 451 29.40 -15.34 13.82
N ASP A 452 29.03 -16.60 14.03
CA ASP A 452 29.61 -17.44 15.08
C ASP A 452 31.11 -17.71 14.87
N LYS A 453 31.51 -17.95 13.61
CA LYS A 453 32.92 -18.17 13.27
C LYS A 453 33.73 -16.88 13.42
N ALA A 454 33.17 -15.76 12.99
CA ALA A 454 33.80 -14.45 13.11
C ALA A 454 33.94 -14.02 14.59
N ALA A 455 32.90 -14.19 15.40
CA ALA A 455 32.93 -13.90 16.84
C ALA A 455 33.99 -14.74 17.57
N LYS A 456 34.12 -16.02 17.24
CA LYS A 456 35.19 -16.90 17.76
C LYS A 456 36.59 -16.41 17.36
N LEU A 457 36.77 -15.94 16.13
CA LEU A 457 38.05 -15.39 15.65
C LEU A 457 38.41 -14.07 16.33
N ILE A 458 37.41 -13.24 16.62
CA ILE A 458 37.55 -11.92 17.23
C ILE A 458 37.85 -12.06 18.73
N GLY A 459 37.26 -13.04 19.41
CA GLY A 459 37.54 -13.34 20.82
C GLY A 459 36.98 -12.34 21.83
N THR A 460 36.24 -11.32 21.35
CA THR A 460 35.47 -10.38 22.18
C THR A 460 33.98 -10.53 21.87
N PRO A 461 33.08 -10.30 22.84
CA PRO A 461 31.64 -10.32 22.58
C PRO A 461 31.25 -9.32 21.49
N ILE A 462 30.59 -9.81 20.44
CA ILE A 462 30.01 -8.98 19.38
C ILE A 462 28.54 -9.35 19.26
N THR A 463 27.66 -8.36 19.38
CA THR A 463 26.20 -8.56 19.29
C THR A 463 25.76 -8.81 17.85
N SER A 464 26.36 -8.14 16.87
CA SER A 464 26.06 -8.32 15.45
C SER A 464 27.29 -8.11 14.58
N PHE A 465 27.86 -9.21 14.08
CA PHE A 465 28.99 -9.14 13.14
C PHE A 465 28.61 -8.41 11.85
N ARG A 466 27.38 -8.60 11.34
CA ARG A 466 26.87 -7.88 10.17
C ARG A 466 26.95 -6.37 10.33
N GLU A 467 26.46 -5.85 11.46
CA GLU A 467 26.47 -4.40 11.72
C GLU A 467 27.88 -3.86 11.89
N GLU A 468 28.72 -4.57 12.64
CA GLU A 468 30.12 -4.20 12.84
C GLU A 468 30.90 -4.17 11.52
N ARG A 469 30.68 -5.17 10.66
CA ARG A 469 31.26 -5.26 9.32
C ARG A 469 30.70 -4.19 8.37
N PHE A 470 29.43 -3.81 8.48
CA PHE A 470 28.86 -2.71 7.71
C PHE A 470 29.47 -1.36 8.11
N ASN A 471 29.57 -1.11 9.42
CA ASN A 471 30.10 0.13 9.97
C ASN A 471 31.61 0.27 9.75
N ALA A 472 32.35 -0.83 9.64
CA ALA A 472 33.79 -0.82 9.37
C ALA A 472 34.17 -0.06 8.09
N ARG A 473 33.29 0.01 7.09
CA ARG A 473 33.52 0.80 5.87
C ARG A 473 33.68 2.30 6.17
N LYS A 474 32.92 2.83 7.14
CA LYS A 474 32.93 4.25 7.51
C LYS A 474 34.18 4.67 8.28
N LEU A 475 34.97 3.70 8.76
CA LEU A 475 36.17 3.92 9.56
C LEU A 475 37.42 4.12 8.69
N VAL A 476 37.34 3.78 7.39
CA VAL A 476 38.44 3.99 6.45
C VAL A 476 38.34 5.42 5.90
N VAL A 477 39.24 6.29 6.38
CA VAL A 477 39.37 7.67 5.91
C VAL A 477 40.48 7.71 4.85
N ASN A 478 40.25 8.35 3.71
CA ASN A 478 41.18 8.51 2.59
C ASN A 478 41.59 7.20 1.87
N SER A 479 40.64 6.59 1.14
CA SER A 479 40.96 5.53 0.18
C SER A 479 41.29 6.14 -1.20
N PRO A 480 42.38 5.74 -1.87
CA PRO A 480 42.76 6.27 -3.18
C PRO A 480 41.89 5.78 -4.36
N GLY A 481 40.85 4.98 -4.12
CA GLY A 481 39.92 4.46 -5.14
C GLY A 481 38.44 4.58 -4.75
N GLU A 482 37.53 4.38 -5.72
CA GLU A 482 36.08 4.53 -5.55
C GLU A 482 35.47 3.57 -4.52
N GLU A 483 36.07 2.40 -4.29
CA GLU A 483 35.65 1.44 -3.26
C GLU A 483 36.83 0.97 -2.39
N ILE A 484 36.57 0.68 -1.11
CA ILE A 484 37.60 0.18 -0.18
C ILE A 484 37.80 -1.32 -0.33
N THR A 485 39.06 -1.78 -0.25
CA THR A 485 39.36 -3.21 -0.31
C THR A 485 38.83 -3.95 0.91
N ILE A 486 38.55 -5.25 0.74
CA ILE A 486 38.16 -6.13 1.85
C ILE A 486 39.22 -6.16 2.98
N ASP A 487 40.50 -6.11 2.61
CA ASP A 487 41.63 -6.10 3.55
C ASP A 487 41.61 -4.84 4.42
N GLN A 488 41.45 -3.65 3.81
CA GLN A 488 41.36 -2.38 4.53
C GLN A 488 40.16 -2.35 5.47
N ARG A 489 39.03 -2.91 5.02
CA ARG A 489 37.79 -2.94 5.80
C ARG A 489 37.96 -3.78 7.08
N TYR A 490 38.55 -4.97 6.99
CA TYR A 490 38.80 -5.80 8.17
C TYR A 490 39.92 -5.26 9.06
N GLN A 491 40.93 -4.61 8.50
CA GLN A 491 41.93 -3.90 9.30
C GLN A 491 41.30 -2.78 10.12
N ALA A 492 40.39 -1.99 9.52
CA ALA A 492 39.68 -0.93 10.22
C ALA A 492 38.78 -1.48 11.34
N LEU A 493 38.10 -2.61 11.10
CA LEU A 493 37.31 -3.30 12.13
C LEU A 493 38.18 -3.77 13.30
N CYS A 494 39.31 -4.44 13.02
CA CYS A 494 40.22 -4.91 14.07
C CYS A 494 40.82 -3.75 14.87
N ASN A 495 41.14 -2.62 14.22
CA ASN A 495 41.63 -1.42 14.90
C ASN A 495 40.57 -0.84 15.87
N LYS A 496 39.30 -0.73 15.43
CA LYS A 496 38.19 -0.27 16.29
C LYS A 496 38.04 -1.14 17.53
N LEU A 497 38.18 -2.46 17.37
CA LEU A 497 37.99 -3.44 18.43
C LEU A 497 39.27 -3.70 19.27
N ASN A 498 40.39 -3.04 18.94
CA ASN A 498 41.70 -3.24 19.56
C ASN A 498 42.21 -4.70 19.49
N ILE A 499 42.06 -5.34 18.31
CA ILE A 499 42.40 -6.75 18.06
C ILE A 499 43.63 -6.86 17.14
N LYS A 500 44.42 -7.93 17.33
CA LYS A 500 45.63 -8.21 16.54
C LYS A 500 45.34 -8.25 15.03
N LYS A 501 46.23 -7.64 14.24
CA LYS A 501 46.15 -7.56 12.76
C LYS A 501 46.04 -8.93 12.06
N ASN A 502 46.56 -10.00 12.67
CA ASN A 502 46.44 -11.35 12.12
C ASN A 502 44.99 -11.86 12.07
N ILE A 503 44.07 -11.32 12.89
CA ILE A 503 42.64 -11.64 12.86
C ILE A 503 41.96 -11.06 11.63
N ALA A 504 42.37 -9.86 11.17
CA ALA A 504 41.82 -9.26 9.94
C ALA A 504 42.03 -10.16 8.71
N ASN A 505 43.19 -10.80 8.62
CA ASN A 505 43.49 -11.77 7.54
C ASN A 505 42.60 -13.01 7.64
N LYS A 506 42.33 -13.50 8.85
CA LYS A 506 41.45 -14.66 9.08
C LYS A 506 39.99 -14.33 8.76
N LEU A 507 39.51 -13.15 9.12
CA LEU A 507 38.16 -12.68 8.78
C LEU A 507 37.99 -12.46 7.27
N THR A 508 39.02 -11.94 6.61
CA THR A 508 39.05 -11.84 5.14
C THR A 508 38.96 -13.21 4.49
N ALA A 509 39.80 -14.16 4.93
CA ALA A 509 39.77 -15.53 4.42
C ALA A 509 38.40 -16.20 4.65
N LEU A 510 37.79 -15.96 5.80
CA LEU A 510 36.45 -16.45 6.13
C LEU A 510 35.38 -15.86 5.19
N GLU A 511 35.42 -14.56 4.91
CA GLU A 511 34.47 -13.94 3.96
C GLU A 511 34.66 -14.53 2.56
N LEU A 512 35.90 -14.68 2.09
CA LEU A 512 36.20 -15.28 0.79
C LEU A 512 35.77 -16.76 0.71
N GLU A 513 35.91 -17.51 1.80
CA GLU A 513 35.43 -18.91 1.89
C GLU A 513 33.91 -18.96 1.72
N TYR A 514 33.18 -18.10 2.43
CA TYR A 514 31.72 -18.05 2.34
C TYR A 514 31.27 -17.53 0.97
N GLU A 515 31.93 -16.51 0.43
CA GLU A 515 31.63 -16.00 -0.91
C GLU A 515 31.86 -17.08 -1.96
N PHE A 516 32.95 -17.84 -1.82
CA PHE A 516 33.21 -18.99 -2.68
C PHE A 516 32.16 -20.08 -2.51
N LEU A 517 31.68 -20.36 -1.31
CA LEU A 517 30.67 -21.38 -1.04
C LEU A 517 29.31 -21.02 -1.64
N PHE A 518 28.83 -19.80 -1.38
CA PHE A 518 27.48 -19.36 -1.69
C PHE A 518 27.33 -18.77 -3.10
N CYS A 519 28.41 -18.36 -3.76
CA CYS A 519 28.32 -17.92 -5.15
C CYS A 519 28.20 -19.10 -6.10
N ARG A 520 27.16 -19.02 -6.94
CA ARG A 520 26.92 -19.91 -8.07
C ARG A 520 26.68 -19.12 -9.36
N LYS A 521 26.79 -19.79 -10.51
CA LYS A 521 26.41 -19.20 -11.79
C LYS A 521 24.94 -18.79 -11.78
N ARG A 522 24.64 -17.67 -12.42
CA ARG A 522 23.29 -17.24 -12.75
C ARG A 522 22.95 -17.80 -14.13
N ASP A 523 21.96 -18.69 -14.21
CA ASP A 523 21.67 -19.45 -15.44
C ASP A 523 21.41 -18.56 -16.66
N ALA A 524 20.63 -17.48 -16.47
CA ALA A 524 20.37 -16.50 -17.52
C ALA A 524 21.64 -15.79 -18.02
N GLY A 525 22.52 -15.38 -17.09
CA GLY A 525 23.80 -14.74 -17.44
C GLY A 525 24.75 -15.71 -18.13
N PHE A 526 24.84 -16.93 -17.61
CA PHE A 526 25.62 -18.02 -18.19
C PHE A 526 25.14 -18.35 -19.61
N GLU A 527 23.83 -18.44 -19.84
CA GLU A 527 23.27 -18.68 -21.17
C GLU A 527 23.64 -17.58 -22.17
N LEU A 528 23.53 -16.31 -21.75
CA LEU A 528 23.89 -15.16 -22.59
C LEU A 528 25.40 -15.08 -22.84
N TYR A 529 26.21 -15.40 -21.84
CA TYR A 529 27.67 -15.50 -21.95
C TYR A 529 28.07 -16.56 -22.98
N GLN A 530 27.50 -17.77 -22.87
CA GLN A 530 27.75 -18.84 -23.82
C GLN A 530 27.22 -18.51 -25.22
N TYR A 531 26.08 -17.84 -25.30
CA TYR A 531 25.54 -17.36 -26.57
C TYR A 531 26.48 -16.36 -27.26
N ALA A 532 27.00 -15.37 -26.51
CA ALA A 532 27.96 -14.40 -27.02
C ALA A 532 29.27 -15.07 -27.50
N LYS A 533 29.80 -16.02 -26.71
CA LYS A 533 30.96 -16.84 -27.13
C LYS A 533 30.69 -17.63 -28.40
N LYS A 534 29.54 -18.32 -28.49
CA LYS A 534 29.16 -19.12 -29.67
C LYS A 534 28.98 -18.26 -30.93
N ARG A 535 28.61 -17.00 -30.77
CA ARG A 535 28.49 -16.02 -31.87
C ARG A 535 29.82 -15.34 -32.23
N GLY A 536 30.94 -15.76 -31.64
CA GLY A 536 32.26 -15.21 -31.93
C GLY A 536 32.45 -13.77 -31.46
N LYS A 537 31.65 -13.31 -30.48
CA LYS A 537 31.74 -11.93 -29.98
C LYS A 537 32.94 -11.79 -29.05
N LYS A 538 33.53 -10.59 -29.00
CA LYS A 538 34.55 -10.26 -27.99
C LYS A 538 33.85 -10.08 -26.63
N VAL A 539 34.08 -10.99 -25.70
CA VAL A 539 33.47 -10.95 -24.37
C VAL A 539 34.45 -10.31 -23.38
N ILE A 540 33.98 -9.33 -22.61
CA ILE A 540 34.74 -8.68 -21.53
C ILE A 540 33.95 -8.82 -20.23
N ILE A 541 34.61 -9.04 -19.11
CA ILE A 541 34.00 -9.05 -17.78
C ILE A 541 34.52 -7.84 -17.01
N THR A 542 33.62 -7.01 -16.49
CA THR A 542 33.96 -5.76 -15.79
C THR A 542 33.08 -5.64 -14.55
N SER A 543 33.64 -5.36 -13.39
CA SER A 543 32.87 -5.14 -12.17
C SER A 543 33.60 -4.17 -11.27
N ASP A 544 32.85 -3.30 -10.60
CA ASP A 544 33.31 -2.28 -9.64
C ASP A 544 33.39 -2.83 -8.21
N ILE A 545 33.86 -4.08 -8.06
CA ILE A 545 33.88 -4.77 -6.77
C ILE A 545 35.24 -4.75 -6.07
N PHE A 546 35.20 -4.76 -4.74
CA PHE A 546 36.36 -4.74 -3.84
C PHE A 546 37.16 -6.06 -3.73
N PHE A 547 36.83 -7.09 -4.52
CA PHE A 547 37.57 -8.34 -4.53
C PHE A 547 38.79 -8.29 -5.45
N LYS A 548 39.85 -9.00 -5.06
CA LYS A 548 41.04 -9.15 -5.91
C LYS A 548 40.74 -10.02 -7.13
N LYS A 549 41.39 -9.71 -8.25
CA LYS A 549 41.25 -10.41 -9.53
C LYS A 549 41.37 -11.93 -9.39
N ASP A 550 42.40 -12.42 -8.69
CA ASP A 550 42.65 -13.86 -8.54
C ASP A 550 41.49 -14.60 -7.86
N PHE A 551 40.79 -13.95 -6.92
CA PHE A 551 39.61 -14.54 -6.27
C PHE A 551 38.43 -14.61 -7.23
N ILE A 552 38.18 -13.53 -7.96
CA ILE A 552 37.14 -13.47 -8.98
C ILE A 552 37.37 -14.51 -10.08
N GLU A 553 38.61 -14.67 -10.55
CA GLU A 553 38.95 -15.69 -11.54
C GLU A 553 38.62 -17.10 -11.04
N LYS A 554 39.00 -17.43 -9.79
CA LYS A 554 38.64 -18.71 -9.16
C LYS A 554 37.12 -18.90 -9.09
N LEU A 555 36.38 -17.84 -8.75
CA LEU A 555 34.93 -17.86 -8.61
C LEU A 555 34.23 -18.09 -9.96
N LEU A 556 34.73 -17.44 -11.01
CA LEU A 556 34.23 -17.58 -12.37
C LEU A 556 34.54 -18.99 -12.93
N ILE A 557 35.77 -19.48 -12.76
CA ILE A 557 36.18 -20.85 -13.18
C ILE A 557 35.33 -21.92 -12.50
N LYS A 558 35.14 -21.83 -11.17
CA LYS A 558 34.25 -22.73 -10.41
C LYS A 558 32.87 -22.85 -11.06
N ASN A 559 32.39 -21.76 -11.63
CA ASN A 559 31.05 -21.62 -12.17
C ASN A 559 30.96 -21.82 -13.70
N GLY A 560 32.03 -22.33 -14.32
CA GLY A 560 32.09 -22.62 -15.75
C GLY A 560 32.17 -21.37 -16.63
N LEU A 561 32.45 -20.21 -16.03
CA LEU A 561 32.62 -18.94 -16.70
C LEU A 561 34.12 -18.68 -16.78
N CYS A 562 34.77 -19.03 -17.89
CA CYS A 562 36.08 -18.52 -18.33
C CYS A 562 36.39 -19.14 -19.69
#